data_AF-A0A7Y5V6F6-F1
#
_entry.id   AF-A0A7Y5V6F6-F1
#
_cell.length_a   1.000
_cell.length_b   1.000
_cell.length_c   1.000
_cell.angle_alpha   90.00
_cell.angle_beta   90.00
_cell.angle_gamma   90.00
#
_symmetry.space_group_name_H-M   'P 1'
#
loop_
_entity.id
_entity.type
_entity.pdbx_description
1 polymer ?
#
loop_
_entity_poly.entity_id
_entity_poly.type
_entity_poly.pdbx_seq_one_letter_code
_entity_poly.pdbx_strand_id
1 'polypeptide(L)' 'MTDRWTDSLSDYLDGELTAAEGRAIEQHLDACEECRLLLAQLRRVRNEARALADPPVPDDLWAGIASRIGPAGSASSRI' A
#
# COMPACT_ATOMS: atom_id res chain seq x y z
N MET A 1 -18.41 -0.03 -7.32
CA MET A 1 -17.94 0.93 -8.32
C MET A 1 -17.24 2.02 -7.53
N THR A 2 -15.91 1.99 -7.49
CA THR A 2 -15.12 2.92 -6.68
C THR A 2 -15.09 4.26 -7.42
N ASP A 3 -15.46 5.34 -6.73
CA ASP A 3 -15.34 6.69 -7.27
C ASP A 3 -13.86 7.10 -7.26
N ARG A 4 -13.42 7.92 -8.23
CA ARG A 4 -12.01 8.30 -8.41
C ARG A 4 -11.37 8.88 -7.14
N TRP A 5 -12.19 9.52 -6.31
CA TRP A 5 -11.76 10.16 -5.07
C TRP A 5 -11.31 9.14 -4.05
N THR A 6 -12.05 8.03 -3.91
CA THR A 6 -11.71 6.94 -2.99
C THR A 6 -10.37 6.32 -3.33
N ASP A 7 -10.07 6.10 -4.61
CA ASP A 7 -8.77 5.56 -5.05
C ASP A 7 -7.63 6.56 -4.74
N SER A 8 -7.87 7.85 -4.95
CA SER A 8 -6.87 8.91 -4.71
C SER A 8 -6.58 9.17 -3.23
N LEU A 9 -7.42 8.70 -2.29
CA LEU A 9 -7.18 8.90 -0.85
C LEU A 9 -5.94 8.16 -0.34
N SER A 10 -5.61 7.01 -0.94
CA SER A 10 -4.39 6.26 -0.57
C SER A 10 -3.15 7.06 -0.97
N ASP A 11 -3.09 7.48 -2.24
CA ASP A 11 -1.99 8.28 -2.79
C ASP A 11 -1.83 9.60 -2.03
N TYR A 12 -2.94 10.23 -1.61
CA TYR A 12 -2.92 11.41 -0.76
C TYR A 12 -2.27 11.13 0.61
N LEU A 13 -2.56 9.99 1.24
CA LEU A 13 -1.95 9.62 2.53
C LEU A 13 -0.46 9.32 2.41
N ASP A 14 -0.05 8.70 1.31
CA ASP A 14 1.34 8.34 1.06
C ASP A 14 2.17 9.49 0.48
N GLY A 15 1.52 10.59 0.08
CA GLY A 15 2.18 11.80 -0.41
C GLY A 15 2.66 11.65 -1.85
N GLU A 16 2.01 10.78 -2.62
CA GLU A 16 2.38 10.44 -4.00
C GLU A 16 1.66 11.32 -5.04
N LEU A 17 0.66 12.10 -4.59
CA LEU A 17 -0.05 13.05 -5.44
C LEU A 17 0.80 14.26 -5.81
N THR A 18 0.62 14.75 -7.04
CA THR A 18 1.14 16.05 -7.44
C THR A 18 0.46 17.17 -6.63
N ALA A 19 1.09 18.35 -6.58
CA ALA A 19 0.50 19.51 -5.90
C ALA A 19 -0.86 19.94 -6.46
N ALA A 20 -1.13 19.67 -7.75
CA ALA A 20 -2.43 19.97 -8.36
C ALA A 20 -3.52 18.97 -7.89
N GLU A 21 -3.19 17.69 -7.85
CA GLU A 21 -4.08 16.63 -7.38
C GLU A 21 -4.37 16.76 -5.89
N GLY A 22 -3.34 17.09 -5.09
CA GLY A 22 -3.49 17.38 -3.66
C GLY A 22 -4.51 18.49 -3.39
N ARG A 23 -4.44 19.61 -4.12
CA ARG A 23 -5.43 20.68 -4.00
C ARG A 23 -6.84 20.24 -4.42
N ALA A 24 -6.95 19.43 -5.46
CA ALA A 24 -8.25 18.95 -5.94
C ALA A 24 -8.93 18.02 -4.92
N ILE A 25 -8.17 17.13 -4.28
CA ILE A 25 -8.72 16.24 -3.25
C ILE A 25 -9.05 17.00 -1.97
N GLU A 26 -8.24 17.99 -1.58
CA GLU A 26 -8.54 18.87 -0.44
C GLU A 26 -9.87 19.61 -0.63
N GLN A 27 -10.09 20.21 -1.81
CA GLN A 27 -11.37 20.84 -2.15
C GLN A 27 -12.55 19.85 -2.11
N HIS A 28 -12.33 18.60 -2.52
CA HIS A 28 -13.36 17.57 -2.42
C HIS A 28 -13.67 17.20 -0.96
N LEU A 29 -12.64 17.05 -0.12
CA LEU A 29 -12.77 16.73 1.29
C LEU A 29 -13.53 17.81 2.07
N ASP A 30 -13.39 19.08 1.68
CA ASP A 30 -14.17 20.18 2.27
C ASP A 30 -15.69 20.00 2.05
N ALA A 31 -16.08 19.44 0.90
CA ALA A 31 -17.50 19.29 0.52
C ALA A 31 -18.09 17.90 0.80
N CYS A 32 -17.27 16.85 0.95
CA CYS A 32 -17.71 15.46 0.99
C CYS A 32 -17.45 14.81 2.37
N GLU A 33 -18.51 14.63 3.15
CA GLU A 33 -18.42 13.96 4.46
C GLU A 33 -18.02 12.49 4.36
N GLU A 34 -18.53 11.77 3.37
CA GLU A 34 -18.22 10.34 3.17
C GLU A 34 -16.72 10.13 2.92
N CYS A 35 -16.11 10.96 2.06
CA CYS A 35 -14.67 10.87 1.80
C CYS A 35 -13.83 11.31 3.01
N ARG A 36 -14.31 12.25 3.83
CA ARG A 36 -13.65 12.58 5.12
C ARG A 36 -13.69 11.41 6.10
N LEU A 37 -14.82 10.72 6.20
CA LEU A 37 -14.95 9.54 7.06
C LEU A 37 -14.05 8.40 6.57
N LEU A 38 -14.03 8.15 5.26
CA LEU A 38 -13.15 7.14 4.67
C LEU A 38 -11.67 7.46 4.88
N LEU A 39 -11.26 8.72 4.69
CA LEU A 39 -9.90 9.18 4.96
C LEU A 39 -9.52 8.95 6.44
N ALA A 40 -10.42 9.22 7.38
CA ALA A 40 -10.18 8.95 8.79
C ALA A 40 -10.00 7.46 9.09
N GLN A 41 -10.80 6.59 8.45
CA GLN A 41 -10.66 5.14 8.57
C GLN A 41 -9.31 4.65 8.01
N LEU A 42 -8.91 5.13 6.83
CA LEU A 42 -7.63 4.78 6.22
C LEU A 42 -6.45 5.23 7.09
N ARG A 43 -6.50 6.45 7.66
CA ARG A 43 -5.50 6.95 8.63
C ARG A 43 -5.37 6.02 9.84
N ARG A 44 -6.49 5.53 10.37
CA ARG A 44 -6.49 4.60 11.50
C ARG A 44 -5.78 3.30 11.15
N VAL A 45 -6.15 2.66 10.04
CA VAL A 45 -5.52 1.41 9.58
C VAL A 45 -4.02 1.60 9.37
N ARG A 46 -3.61 2.71 8.72
CA ARG A 46 -2.19 3.03 8.52
C ARG A 46 -1.42 3.16 9.83
N ASN A 47 -2.00 3.84 10.82
CA ASN A 47 -1.36 4.03 12.11
C ASN A 47 -1.25 2.71 12.90
N GLU A 48 -2.29 1.88 12.86
CA GLU A 48 -2.27 0.55 13.47
C GLU A 48 -1.21 -0.35 12.79
N ALA A 49 -1.11 -0.33 11.46
CA ALA A 49 -0.08 -1.06 10.72
C ALA A 49 1.34 -0.58 11.05
N ARG A 50 1.56 0.74 11.18
CA ARG A 50 2.85 1.31 11.60
C ARG A 50 3.25 0.96 13.03
N ALA A 51 2.28 0.63 13.88
CA ALA A 51 2.54 0.22 15.25
C ALA A 51 2.92 -1.27 15.37
N LEU A 52 2.84 -2.05 14.28
CA LEU A 52 3.28 -3.44 14.27
C LEU A 52 4.80 -3.50 14.49
N ALA A 53 5.23 -4.51 15.24
CA ALA A 53 6.65 -4.76 15.45
C ALA A 53 7.32 -5.08 14.11
N ASP A 54 8.49 -4.49 13.87
CA ASP A 54 9.36 -4.84 12.75
C ASP A 54 10.29 -5.98 13.21
N PRO A 55 10.02 -7.24 12.83
CA PRO A 55 10.85 -8.36 13.27
C PRO A 55 12.21 -8.30 12.58
N PRO A 56 13.29 -8.73 13.26
CA PRO A 56 14.60 -8.81 12.63
C PRO A 56 14.55 -9.77 11.44
N VAL A 57 15.19 -9.39 10.35
CA VAL A 57 15.39 -10.26 9.19
C VAL A 57 16.43 -11.33 9.56
N PRO A 58 16.14 -12.63 9.39
CA PRO A 58 17.13 -13.68 9.65
C PRO A 58 18.36 -13.56 8.75
N ASP A 59 19.56 -13.78 9.31
CA ASP A 59 20.84 -13.66 8.59
C ASP A 59 20.94 -14.62 7.39
N ASP A 60 20.23 -15.75 7.45
CA ASP A 60 20.22 -16.79 6.43
C ASP A 60 19.09 -16.64 5.40
N LEU A 61 18.26 -15.57 5.50
CA LEU A 61 17.11 -15.35 4.62
C LEU A 61 17.51 -15.46 3.14
N TRP A 62 18.57 -14.75 2.75
CA TRP A 62 19.01 -14.74 1.36
C TRP A 62 19.56 -16.10 0.91
N ALA A 63 20.34 -16.78 1.75
CA ALA A 63 20.85 -18.11 1.44
C ALA A 63 19.69 -19.11 1.20
N GLY A 64 18.65 -19.04 2.02
CA GLY A 64 17.44 -19.84 1.86
C GLY A 64 16.63 -19.50 0.61
N ILE A 65 16.53 -18.23 0.23
CA ILE A 65 15.88 -17.83 -1.02
C ILE A 65 16.70 -18.33 -2.22
N ALA A 66 18.00 -18.04 -2.24
CA ALA A 66 18.91 -18.37 -3.34
C ALA A 66 18.94 -19.86 -3.66
N SER A 67 18.84 -20.75 -2.66
CA SER A 67 18.79 -22.20 -2.88
C SER A 67 17.55 -22.66 -3.66
N ARG A 68 16.50 -21.85 -3.73
CA ARG A 68 15.20 -22.16 -4.35
C ARG A 68 14.97 -21.45 -5.68
N ILE A 69 15.68 -20.36 -5.95
CA ILE A 69 15.49 -19.51 -7.15
C ILE A 69 16.69 -19.56 -8.12
N GLY A 70 17.34 -20.72 -8.24
CA GLY A 70 18.42 -20.94 -9.21
C GLY A 70 18.02 -20.59 -10.64
N PRO A 71 19.00 -20.43 -11.57
CA PRO A 71 18.73 -20.03 -12.95
C PRO A 71 17.69 -20.98 -13.56
N ALA A 72 16.63 -20.41 -14.14
CA ALA A 72 15.48 -21.16 -14.63
C ALA A 72 15.90 -22.38 -15.45
N GLY A 73 15.54 -23.59 -14.99
CA GLY A 73 15.68 -24.80 -15.80
C GLY A 73 15.75 -26.10 -15.02
N SER A 74 14.62 -26.62 -14.52
CA SER A 74 14.11 -27.95 -14.91
C SER A 74 12.89 -28.39 -14.07
N ALA A 75 11.86 -28.80 -14.80
CA ALA A 75 10.74 -29.64 -14.38
C ALA A 75 9.67 -29.04 -13.44
N SER A 76 8.67 -28.40 -14.05
CA SER A 76 7.29 -28.84 -13.78
C SER A 76 6.69 -29.40 -15.07
N SER A 77 6.99 -30.67 -15.31
CA SER A 77 6.21 -31.54 -16.20
C SER A 77 5.73 -32.72 -15.37
N ARG A 78 4.41 -32.79 -15.18
CA ARG A 78 3.59 -34.00 -15.00
C ARG A 78 2.13 -33.53 -15.02
N ILE A 79 1.46 -33.71 -16.18
CA ILE A 79 0.49 -34.78 -16.48
C ILE A 79 -0.67 -34.76 -15.50
#